data_AF-A0A453QAW4-F1
#
_entry.id   AF-A0A453QAW4-F1
#
_cell.length_a   1.000
_cell.length_b   1.000
_cell.length_c   1.000
_cell.angle_alpha   90.00
_cell.angle_beta   90.00
_cell.angle_gamma   90.00
#
_symmetry.space_group_name_H-M   'P 1'
#
loop_
_entity.id
_entity.type
_entity.pdbx_description
1 polymer ?
#
loop_
_entity_poly.entity_id
_entity_poly.type
_entity_poly.pdbx_seq_one_letter_code
_entity_poly.pdbx_strand_id
1 'polypeptide(L)'
;MRTTIDSTDMPTSVLIWHIATEICYLTEENNNDPPKKTRVSRDLSNYIMYLVFTCGVMPTGSSKLVPLLTHKEIREAIGPYAAMATRDEAIRMVLEANNREKPQSADTDDMGGGSSQPATQVAIRSPVVPRACIVANELNTMPRDGRWGLIGDVWLEMFFYIAPRCGGDFHAHHLNTGGEFVTHVLQLMRLLGPFLPPPDA
;
A
#
# COMPACT_ATOMS: atom_id res chain seq x y z
N MET A 1 10.34 7.98 -20.08
CA MET A 1 11.16 8.06 -18.86
C MET A 1 10.86 6.80 -18.06
N ARG A 2 11.76 5.81 -18.09
CA ARG A 2 11.59 4.54 -17.37
C ARG A 2 12.10 4.75 -15.94
N THR A 3 11.19 5.03 -15.01
CA THR A 3 11.50 4.88 -13.60
C THR A 3 11.44 3.39 -13.29
N THR A 4 12.53 2.88 -12.74
CA THR A 4 12.65 1.59 -12.07
C THR A 4 11.60 1.52 -10.97
N ILE A 5 10.39 1.07 -11.32
CA ILE A 5 9.44 0.53 -10.34
C ILE A 5 10.13 -0.72 -9.83
N ASP A 6 10.66 -0.62 -8.61
CA ASP A 6 11.10 -1.75 -7.80
C ASP A 6 10.10 -2.91 -7.99
N SER A 7 10.60 -4.13 -8.16
CA SER A 7 9.91 -5.32 -8.73
C SER A 7 8.79 -5.90 -7.84
N THR A 8 8.09 -5.02 -7.13
CA THR A 8 7.06 -5.28 -6.14
C THR A 8 5.72 -5.41 -6.83
N ASP A 9 5.06 -6.53 -6.59
CA ASP A 9 3.74 -6.77 -7.15
C ASP A 9 2.69 -5.81 -6.55
N MET A 10 1.55 -5.71 -7.23
CA MET A 10 0.54 -4.70 -6.93
C MET A 10 -0.04 -4.83 -5.50
N PRO A 11 -0.47 -6.02 -5.01
CA PRO A 11 -0.87 -6.20 -3.62
C PRO A 11 0.17 -5.72 -2.59
N THR A 12 1.45 -6.04 -2.80
CA THR A 12 2.52 -5.60 -1.89
C THR A 12 2.65 -4.07 -1.90
N SER A 13 2.58 -3.45 -3.08
CA SER A 13 2.61 -1.98 -3.21
C SER A 13 1.43 -1.31 -2.51
N VAL A 14 0.22 -1.88 -2.63
CA VAL A 14 -0.99 -1.39 -1.95
C VAL A 14 -0.81 -1.42 -0.42
N LEU A 15 -0.25 -2.50 0.14
CA LEU A 15 0.00 -2.58 1.59
C LEU A 15 1.04 -1.56 2.07
N ILE A 16 2.14 -1.41 1.34
CA ILE A 16 3.19 -0.43 1.67
C ILE A 16 2.60 0.99 1.71
N TRP A 17 1.90 1.37 0.64
CA TRP A 17 1.29 2.70 0.55
C TRP A 17 0.17 2.90 1.56
N HIS A 18 -0.60 1.87 1.89
CA HIS A 18 -1.65 1.95 2.90
C HIS A 18 -1.07 2.24 4.28
N ILE A 19 -0.08 1.46 4.70
CA ILE A 19 0.59 1.67 6.00
C ILE A 19 1.26 3.06 6.02
N ALA A 20 1.93 3.45 4.94
CA ALA A 20 2.56 4.78 4.87
C ALA A 20 1.54 5.92 4.96
N THR A 21 0.37 5.77 4.31
CA THR A 21 -0.75 6.74 4.37
C THR A 21 -1.28 6.85 5.80
N GLU A 22 -1.42 5.73 6.51
CA GLU A 22 -1.92 5.70 7.88
C GLU A 22 -0.91 6.32 8.87
N ILE A 23 0.39 6.08 8.68
CA ILE A 23 1.46 6.77 9.43
C ILE A 23 1.39 8.29 9.19
N CYS A 24 1.31 8.73 7.94
CA CYS A 24 1.20 10.15 7.60
C CYS A 24 -0.07 10.78 8.21
N TYR A 25 -1.19 10.06 8.20
CA TYR A 25 -2.44 10.54 8.77
C TYR A 25 -2.37 10.72 10.30
N LEU A 26 -1.76 9.78 11.03
CA LEU A 26 -1.68 9.84 12.50
C LEU A 26 -0.57 10.74 13.02
N THR A 27 0.42 11.07 12.18
CA THR A 27 1.48 12.03 12.52
C THR A 27 1.09 13.48 12.24
N GLU A 28 -0.10 13.73 11.69
CA GLU A 28 -0.65 15.08 11.56
C GLU A 28 -1.00 15.64 12.94
N GLU A 29 -0.36 16.76 13.29
CA GLU A 29 -0.72 17.52 14.49
C GLU A 29 -2.18 17.98 14.41
N ASN A 30 -2.83 17.94 15.57
CA ASN A 30 -4.27 18.02 15.83
C ASN A 30 -4.92 19.31 15.28
N ASN A 31 -5.05 19.41 13.96
CA ASN A 31 -5.90 20.41 13.31
C ASN A 31 -7.32 19.85 13.32
N ASN A 32 -8.23 20.53 14.00
CA ASN A 32 -9.61 20.10 14.26
C ASN A 32 -10.44 19.80 12.99
N ASP A 33 -9.92 20.08 11.78
CA ASP A 33 -10.48 19.56 10.55
C ASP A 33 -9.35 19.19 9.55
N PRO A 34 -9.16 17.90 9.20
CA PRO A 34 -8.22 17.52 8.16
C PRO A 34 -8.71 18.06 6.81
N PRO A 35 -7.82 18.64 5.97
CA PRO A 35 -8.16 19.12 4.64
C PRO A 35 -8.89 18.04 3.84
N LYS A 36 -9.80 18.47 2.95
CA LYS A 36 -10.57 17.57 2.10
C LYS A 36 -9.68 16.54 1.37
N LYS A 37 -8.50 16.94 0.91
CA LYS A 37 -7.52 16.05 0.26
C LYS A 37 -7.05 14.92 1.18
N THR A 38 -6.73 15.22 2.44
CA THR A 38 -6.33 14.23 3.44
C THR A 38 -7.38 13.14 3.63
N ARG A 39 -8.65 13.53 3.78
CA ARG A 39 -9.76 12.60 3.95
C ARG A 39 -9.96 11.74 2.70
N VAL A 40 -10.03 12.37 1.53
CA VAL A 40 -10.23 11.67 0.25
C VAL A 40 -9.09 10.67 -0.03
N SER A 41 -7.83 11.04 0.18
CA SER A 41 -6.70 10.15 -0.03
C SER A 41 -6.73 8.94 0.90
N ARG A 42 -7.12 9.15 2.17
CA ARG A 42 -7.27 8.05 3.14
C ARG A 42 -8.46 7.15 2.82
N ASP A 43 -9.60 7.72 2.41
CA ASP A 43 -10.77 6.95 1.99
C ASP A 43 -10.47 6.11 0.75
N LEU A 44 -9.72 6.65 -0.21
CA LEU A 44 -9.31 5.92 -1.40
C LEU A 44 -8.34 4.78 -1.06
N SER A 45 -7.40 5.02 -0.14
CA SER A 45 -6.52 3.98 0.41
C SER A 45 -7.31 2.82 1.03
N ASN A 46 -8.28 3.13 1.90
CA ASN A 46 -9.14 2.13 2.53
C ASN A 46 -9.96 1.35 1.50
N TYR A 47 -10.51 2.04 0.51
CA TYR A 47 -11.31 1.41 -0.54
C TYR A 47 -10.48 0.47 -1.41
N ILE A 48 -9.26 0.88 -1.80
CA ILE A 48 -8.37 0.03 -2.60
C ILE A 48 -7.88 -1.19 -1.80
N MET A 49 -7.60 -1.02 -0.50
CA MET A 49 -7.35 -2.15 0.40
C MET A 49 -8.53 -3.14 0.43
N TYR A 50 -9.75 -2.64 0.55
CA TYR A 50 -10.96 -3.46 0.49
C TYR A 50 -11.06 -4.23 -0.83
N LEU A 51 -10.87 -3.55 -1.97
CA LEU A 51 -10.91 -4.20 -3.28
C LEU A 51 -9.87 -5.33 -3.39
N VAL A 52 -8.62 -5.07 -3.05
CA VAL A 52 -7.52 -6.03 -3.26
C VAL A 52 -7.59 -7.20 -2.28
N PHE A 53 -7.85 -6.93 -0.99
CA PHE A 53 -7.70 -7.95 0.06
C PHE A 53 -9.02 -8.54 0.58
N THR A 54 -10.15 -7.85 0.37
CA THR A 54 -11.48 -8.35 0.76
C THR A 54 -12.26 -8.86 -0.44
N CYS A 55 -12.37 -8.07 -1.51
CA CYS A 55 -13.00 -8.53 -2.75
C CYS A 55 -12.12 -9.51 -3.53
N GLY A 56 -10.81 -9.54 -3.24
CA GLY A 56 -9.87 -10.43 -3.91
C GLY A 56 -9.65 -10.09 -5.38
N VAL A 57 -9.82 -8.82 -5.77
CA VAL A 57 -9.53 -8.41 -7.14
C VAL A 57 -8.02 -8.52 -7.40
N MET A 58 -7.64 -8.92 -8.61
CA MET A 58 -6.24 -9.23 -8.97
C MET A 58 -5.57 -10.26 -8.03
N PRO A 59 -6.12 -11.49 -7.92
CA PRO A 59 -5.55 -12.49 -7.03
C PRO A 59 -4.17 -12.94 -7.51
N THR A 60 -3.17 -12.80 -6.64
CA THR A 60 -1.81 -13.31 -6.86
C THR A 60 -1.38 -14.14 -5.64
N GLY A 61 -0.24 -14.84 -5.70
CA GLY A 61 0.32 -15.50 -4.51
C GLY A 61 0.56 -14.50 -3.36
N SER A 62 0.94 -13.27 -3.71
CA SER A 62 1.18 -12.17 -2.78
C SER A 62 -0.09 -11.65 -2.12
N SER A 63 -1.23 -11.59 -2.83
CA SER A 63 -2.47 -11.03 -2.26
C SER A 63 -2.99 -11.79 -1.05
N LYS A 64 -2.57 -13.05 -0.86
CA LYS A 64 -2.86 -13.85 0.35
C LYS A 64 -1.73 -13.84 1.36
N LEU A 65 -0.48 -13.97 0.91
CA LEU A 65 0.66 -14.16 1.80
C LEU A 65 1.11 -12.85 2.45
N VAL A 66 1.17 -11.76 1.69
CA VAL A 66 1.75 -10.50 2.16
C VAL A 66 0.95 -9.91 3.33
N PRO A 67 -0.40 -9.86 3.34
CA PRO A 67 -1.15 -9.42 4.52
C PRO A 67 -0.82 -10.23 5.79
N LEU A 68 -0.64 -11.54 5.66
CA LEU A 68 -0.32 -12.42 6.78
C LEU A 68 1.08 -12.15 7.32
N LEU A 69 2.06 -12.01 6.42
CA LEU A 69 3.45 -11.67 6.78
C LEU A 69 3.53 -10.28 7.41
N THR A 70 2.89 -9.27 6.80
CA THR A 70 2.82 -7.91 7.34
C THR A 70 2.15 -7.86 8.71
N HIS A 71 1.06 -8.60 8.92
CA HIS A 71 0.43 -8.68 10.24
C HIS A 71 1.35 -9.33 11.28
N LYS A 72 2.16 -10.33 10.88
CA LYS A 72 3.18 -10.93 11.75
C LYS A 72 4.28 -9.90 12.10
N GLU A 73 4.79 -9.17 11.12
CA GLU A 73 5.79 -8.09 11.32
C GLU A 73 5.28 -7.04 12.31
N ILE A 74 4.06 -6.53 12.11
CA ILE A 74 3.44 -5.55 13.01
C ILE A 74 3.33 -6.11 14.43
N ARG A 75 2.89 -7.37 14.57
CA ARG A 75 2.75 -8.04 15.87
C ARG A 75 4.08 -8.21 16.59
N GLU A 76 5.14 -8.53 15.86
CA GLU A 76 6.50 -8.64 16.40
C GLU A 76 7.01 -7.27 16.85
N ALA A 77 6.76 -6.21 16.08
CA ALA A 77 7.19 -4.85 16.41
C ALA A 77 6.48 -4.26 17.64
N ILE A 78 5.17 -4.50 17.80
CA ILE A 78 4.40 -4.00 18.95
C ILE A 78 4.48 -4.94 20.17
N GLY A 79 5.00 -6.15 19.99
CA GLY A 79 5.19 -7.13 21.06
C GLY A 79 3.90 -7.51 21.80
N PRO A 80 3.99 -7.97 23.07
CA PRO A 80 2.84 -8.46 23.84
C PRO A 80 1.80 -7.38 24.14
N TYR A 81 2.13 -6.09 23.92
CA TYR A 81 1.23 -4.96 24.15
C TYR A 81 0.24 -4.72 23.00
N ALA A 82 0.34 -5.50 21.91
CA ALA A 82 -0.54 -5.44 20.74
C ALA A 82 -2.03 -5.31 21.05
N ALA A 83 -2.51 -6.06 22.04
CA ALA A 83 -3.93 -6.18 22.37
C ALA A 83 -4.49 -4.95 23.12
N MET A 84 -3.61 -4.11 23.67
CA MET A 84 -3.97 -2.96 24.51
C MET A 84 -3.60 -1.62 23.89
N ALA A 85 -2.74 -1.62 22.86
CA ALA A 85 -2.30 -0.41 22.20
C ALA A 85 -3.45 0.25 21.42
N THR A 86 -3.63 1.54 21.63
CA THR A 86 -4.39 2.37 20.69
C THR A 86 -3.69 2.37 19.33
N ARG A 87 -4.44 2.75 18.29
CA ARG A 87 -3.90 2.83 16.94
C ARG A 87 -2.67 3.74 16.84
N ASP A 88 -2.68 4.87 17.54
CA ASP A 88 -1.58 5.84 17.55
C ASP A 88 -0.35 5.29 18.27
N GLU A 89 -0.56 4.59 19.38
CA GLU A 89 0.51 3.91 20.12
C GLU A 89 1.14 2.80 19.28
N ALA A 90 0.33 1.98 18.61
CA ALA A 90 0.82 0.91 17.75
C ALA A 90 1.72 1.46 16.62
N ILE A 91 1.32 2.57 15.98
CA ILE A 91 2.16 3.21 14.96
C ILE A 91 3.47 3.74 15.55
N ARG A 92 3.43 4.41 16.71
CA ARG A 92 4.66 4.88 17.38
C ARG A 92 5.60 3.73 17.69
N MET A 93 5.09 2.63 18.24
CA MET A 93 5.89 1.44 18.55
C MET A 93 6.54 0.84 17.31
N VAL A 94 5.79 0.75 16.20
CA VAL A 94 6.33 0.28 14.91
C VAL A 94 7.45 1.18 14.40
N LEU A 95 7.25 2.50 14.46
CA LEU A 95 8.28 3.47 14.03
C LEU A 95 9.53 3.40 14.91
N GLU A 96 9.36 3.26 16.23
CA GLU A 96 10.47 3.10 17.16
C GLU A 96 11.25 1.80 16.93
N ALA A 97 10.55 0.67 16.77
CA ALA A 97 11.16 -0.61 16.47
C ALA A 97 11.98 -0.54 15.17
N ASN A 98 11.39 0.02 14.11
CA ASN A 98 12.06 0.17 12.82
C ASN A 98 13.29 1.10 12.88
N ASN A 99 13.28 2.11 13.74
CA ASN A 99 14.43 3.00 13.94
C ASN A 99 15.58 2.33 14.70
N ARG A 100 15.30 1.34 15.57
CA ARG A 100 16.32 0.58 16.31
C ARG A 100 17.07 -0.43 15.42
N GLU A 101 16.46 -0.88 14.33
CA GLU A 101 17.03 -1.85 13.40
C GLU A 101 17.93 -1.24 12.31
N LYS A 102 18.10 0.09 12.25
CA LYS A 102 19.13 0.69 11.37
C LYS A 102 20.52 0.20 11.81
N PRO A 103 21.34 -0.40 10.93
CA PRO A 103 22.68 -0.82 11.30
C PRO A 103 23.52 0.38 11.72
N GLN A 104 24.02 0.38 12.95
CA GLN A 104 25.35 0.95 13.19
C GLN A 104 26.29 0.18 12.25
N SER A 105 26.99 0.90 11.38
CA SER A 105 27.95 0.35 10.42
C SER A 105 28.77 -0.77 11.05
N ALA A 106 28.44 -2.01 10.70
CA ALA A 106 29.25 -3.16 10.97
C ALA A 106 29.82 -3.58 9.61
N ASP A 107 31.13 -3.43 9.47
CA ASP A 107 31.91 -4.08 8.43
C ASP A 107 31.52 -5.57 8.41
N THR A 108 31.04 -6.06 7.28
CA THR A 108 30.86 -7.49 7.08
C THR A 108 31.59 -7.92 5.82
N ASP A 109 32.65 -8.67 6.07
CA ASP A 109 33.36 -9.49 5.10
C ASP A 109 32.39 -10.39 4.32
N ASP A 110 32.67 -10.43 3.03
CA ASP A 110 32.06 -11.27 2.01
C ASP A 110 32.37 -12.76 2.25
N MET A 111 31.32 -13.59 2.33
CA MET A 111 31.42 -15.04 2.16
C MET A 111 30.11 -15.56 1.55
N GLY A 112 30.19 -15.83 0.25
CA GLY A 112 29.08 -16.24 -0.59
C GLY A 112 28.44 -17.60 -0.27
N GLY A 113 27.15 -17.68 -0.58
CA GLY A 113 26.35 -18.90 -0.63
C GLY A 113 25.13 -18.69 -1.52
N GLY A 114 25.32 -18.71 -2.84
CA GLY A 114 24.28 -18.45 -3.83
C GLY A 114 23.29 -19.60 -3.95
N SER A 115 22.09 -19.45 -3.36
CA SER A 115 20.88 -20.08 -3.90
C SER A 115 20.13 -19.01 -4.69
N SER A 116 20.12 -19.12 -6.01
CA SER A 116 19.41 -18.19 -6.90
C SER A 116 17.90 -18.41 -6.77
N GLN A 117 17.28 -17.87 -5.72
CA GLN A 117 15.83 -17.82 -5.62
C GLN A 117 15.28 -16.89 -6.72
N PRO A 118 14.17 -17.25 -7.39
CA PRO A 118 13.57 -16.38 -8.39
C PRO A 118 13.19 -15.04 -7.73
N ALA A 119 13.53 -13.93 -8.38
CA ALA A 119 13.39 -12.55 -7.85
C ALA A 119 11.98 -12.27 -7.29
N THR A 120 10.94 -12.87 -7.86
CA THR A 120 9.54 -12.75 -7.41
C THR A 120 9.31 -13.36 -6.01
N GLN A 121 9.97 -14.47 -5.66
CA GLN A 121 9.86 -15.05 -4.32
C GLN A 121 10.62 -14.23 -3.27
N VAL A 122 11.73 -13.61 -3.67
CA VAL A 122 12.51 -12.72 -2.80
C VAL A 122 11.73 -11.45 -2.48
N ALA A 123 11.06 -10.86 -3.48
CA ALA A 123 10.24 -9.66 -3.31
C ALA A 123 9.03 -9.89 -2.38
N ILE A 124 8.34 -11.04 -2.48
CA ILE A 124 7.19 -11.39 -1.63
C ILE A 124 7.58 -11.56 -0.14
N ARG A 125 8.81 -12.01 0.12
CA ARG A 125 9.33 -12.20 1.48
C ARG A 125 10.02 -10.95 2.04
N SER A 126 10.18 -9.90 1.24
CA SER A 126 10.74 -8.64 1.71
C SER A 126 9.78 -7.99 2.71
N PRO A 127 10.23 -7.64 3.93
CA PRO A 127 9.36 -7.06 4.95
C PRO A 127 8.67 -5.78 4.47
N VAL A 128 7.36 -5.69 4.69
CA VAL A 128 6.53 -4.56 4.24
C VAL A 128 6.66 -3.38 5.18
N VAL A 129 6.68 -3.62 6.49
CA VAL A 129 6.64 -2.55 7.50
C VAL A 129 7.83 -1.59 7.38
N PRO A 130 9.09 -2.05 7.29
CA PRO A 130 10.23 -1.15 7.13
C PRO A 130 10.16 -0.28 5.88
N ARG A 131 9.67 -0.84 4.77
CA ARG A 131 9.50 -0.14 3.50
C ARG A 131 8.42 0.93 3.60
N ALA A 132 7.29 0.61 4.24
CA ALA A 132 6.24 1.58 4.50
C ALA A 132 6.72 2.73 5.41
N CYS A 133 7.53 2.43 6.42
CA CYS A 133 8.16 3.44 7.27
C CYS A 133 9.11 4.36 6.48
N ILE A 134 9.89 3.82 5.54
CA ILE A 134 10.74 4.63 4.63
C ILE A 134 9.88 5.58 3.80
N VAL A 135 8.85 5.07 3.13
CA VAL A 135 7.91 5.88 2.33
C VAL A 135 7.24 6.96 3.18
N ALA A 136 6.75 6.62 4.37
CA ALA A 136 6.14 7.59 5.28
C ALA A 136 7.13 8.69 5.73
N ASN A 137 8.36 8.32 6.04
CA ASN A 137 9.39 9.28 6.44
C ASN A 137 9.72 10.25 5.29
N GLU A 138 9.85 9.74 4.06
CA GLU A 138 10.06 10.59 2.87
C GLU A 138 8.89 11.53 2.63
N LEU A 139 7.65 11.02 2.67
CA LEU A 139 6.43 11.83 2.53
C LEU A 139 6.35 12.92 3.61
N ASN A 140 6.75 12.62 4.84
CA ASN A 140 6.75 13.57 5.96
C ASN A 140 7.80 14.68 5.83
N THR A 141 8.75 14.59 4.89
CA THR A 141 9.65 15.72 4.56
C THR A 141 8.97 16.78 3.69
N MET A 142 7.84 16.46 3.06
CA MET A 142 7.13 17.35 2.15
C MET A 142 6.17 18.28 2.91
N PRO A 143 5.89 19.49 2.37
CA PRO A 143 4.81 20.32 2.89
C PRO A 143 3.47 19.59 2.85
N ARG A 144 2.61 19.83 3.85
CA ARG A 144 1.32 19.14 4.03
C ARG A 144 0.50 18.99 2.75
N ASP A 145 0.30 20.08 2.00
CA ASP A 145 -0.52 20.07 0.79
C ASP A 145 0.13 19.27 -0.35
N GLY A 146 1.46 19.33 -0.47
CA GLY A 146 2.23 18.55 -1.44
C GLY A 146 2.21 17.05 -1.10
N ARG A 147 2.41 16.71 0.17
CA ARG A 147 2.32 15.34 0.69
C ARG A 147 0.98 14.69 0.35
N TRP A 148 -0.13 15.34 0.73
CA TRP A 148 -1.47 14.78 0.48
C TRP A 148 -1.90 14.82 -0.99
N GLY A 149 -1.34 15.75 -1.78
CA GLY A 149 -1.44 15.73 -3.23
C GLY A 149 -0.82 14.45 -3.80
N LEU A 150 0.46 14.20 -3.50
CA LEU A 150 1.16 13.02 -3.99
C LEU A 150 0.51 11.71 -3.54
N ILE A 151 0.13 11.60 -2.26
CA ILE A 151 -0.58 10.41 -1.75
C ILE A 151 -1.88 10.19 -2.53
N GLY A 152 -2.64 11.26 -2.78
CA GLY A 152 -3.88 11.19 -3.55
C GLY A 152 -3.66 10.74 -4.99
N ASP A 153 -2.63 11.30 -5.65
CA ASP A 153 -2.29 10.97 -7.03
C ASP A 153 -1.88 9.50 -7.17
N VAL A 154 -1.05 8.98 -6.26
CA VAL A 154 -0.64 7.56 -6.26
C VAL A 154 -1.86 6.65 -6.09
N TRP A 155 -2.75 6.95 -5.15
CA TRP A 155 -3.96 6.15 -4.96
C TRP A 155 -4.89 6.20 -6.17
N LEU A 156 -5.00 7.35 -6.86
CA LEU A 156 -5.76 7.46 -8.10
C LEU A 156 -5.13 6.62 -9.22
N GLU A 157 -3.80 6.66 -9.38
CA GLU A 157 -3.08 5.83 -10.36
C GLU A 157 -3.33 4.34 -10.08
N MET A 158 -3.19 3.91 -8.82
CA MET A 158 -3.49 2.54 -8.40
C MET A 158 -4.95 2.17 -8.69
N PHE A 159 -5.88 3.09 -8.45
CA PHE A 159 -7.30 2.85 -8.69
C PHE A 159 -7.62 2.66 -10.17
N PHE A 160 -7.09 3.52 -11.04
CA PHE A 160 -7.24 3.39 -12.48
C PHE A 160 -6.54 2.15 -13.03
N TYR A 161 -5.44 1.71 -12.41
CA TYR A 161 -4.81 0.44 -12.74
C TYR A 161 -5.69 -0.76 -12.37
N ILE A 162 -6.31 -0.73 -11.19
CA ILE A 162 -7.16 -1.81 -10.66
C ILE A 162 -8.49 -1.91 -11.40
N ALA A 163 -9.12 -0.78 -11.75
CA ALA A 163 -10.47 -0.74 -12.29
C ALA A 163 -10.72 -1.67 -13.50
N PRO A 164 -9.89 -1.70 -14.56
CA PRO A 164 -10.07 -2.65 -15.66
C PRO A 164 -9.69 -4.09 -15.31
N ARG A 165 -9.01 -4.32 -14.18
CA ARG A 165 -8.48 -5.62 -13.74
C ARG A 165 -9.29 -6.27 -12.62
N CYS A 166 -10.42 -5.71 -12.22
CA CYS A 166 -11.32 -6.37 -11.27
C CYS A 166 -12.00 -7.61 -11.88
N GLY A 167 -12.05 -7.73 -13.21
CA GLY A 167 -12.62 -8.86 -13.93
C GLY A 167 -14.08 -8.63 -14.32
N GLY A 168 -14.48 -9.18 -15.47
CA GLY A 168 -15.83 -9.01 -16.02
C GLY A 168 -16.92 -9.48 -15.07
N ASP A 169 -16.74 -10.65 -14.46
CA ASP A 169 -17.70 -11.23 -13.51
C ASP A 169 -17.88 -10.36 -12.27
N PHE A 170 -16.79 -9.77 -11.76
CA PHE A 170 -16.85 -8.83 -10.63
C PHE A 170 -17.72 -7.62 -10.99
N HIS A 171 -17.47 -6.97 -12.13
CA HIS A 171 -18.26 -5.82 -12.55
C HIS A 171 -19.72 -6.19 -12.85
N ALA A 172 -19.95 -7.32 -13.53
CA ALA A 172 -21.30 -7.80 -13.85
C ALA A 172 -22.11 -8.14 -12.59
N HIS A 173 -21.48 -8.75 -11.58
CA HIS A 173 -22.11 -9.03 -10.31
C HIS A 173 -22.55 -7.75 -9.61
N HIS A 174 -21.68 -6.74 -9.51
CA HIS A 174 -22.05 -5.53 -8.77
C HIS A 174 -23.03 -4.63 -9.53
N LEU A 175 -23.13 -4.73 -10.86
CA LEU A 175 -24.17 -4.01 -11.62
C LEU A 175 -25.60 -4.45 -11.24
N ASN A 176 -25.78 -5.68 -10.75
CA ASN A 176 -27.10 -6.17 -10.35
C ASN A 176 -27.53 -5.70 -8.94
N THR A 177 -26.62 -5.09 -8.16
CA THR A 177 -26.86 -4.57 -6.80
C THR A 177 -26.77 -3.05 -6.69
N GLY A 178 -26.70 -2.33 -7.82
CA GLY A 178 -26.60 -0.86 -7.85
C GLY A 178 -25.21 -0.32 -8.22
N GLY A 179 -24.25 -1.20 -8.50
CA GLY A 179 -22.90 -0.86 -8.94
C GLY A 179 -21.92 -0.70 -7.78
N GLU A 180 -20.67 -1.11 -8.00
CA GLU A 180 -19.54 -0.72 -7.16
C GLU A 180 -18.90 0.56 -7.68
N PHE A 181 -18.30 1.37 -6.81
CA PHE A 181 -17.64 2.62 -7.22
C PHE A 181 -16.60 2.38 -8.32
N VAL A 182 -15.78 1.32 -8.18
CA VAL A 182 -14.80 0.92 -9.21
C VAL A 182 -15.43 0.58 -10.58
N THR A 183 -16.68 0.10 -10.59
CA THR A 183 -17.40 -0.19 -11.83
C THR A 183 -17.80 1.09 -12.56
N HIS A 184 -18.24 2.11 -11.82
CA HIS A 184 -18.50 3.43 -12.41
C HIS A 184 -17.22 4.06 -12.96
N VAL A 185 -16.10 3.91 -12.25
CA VAL A 185 -14.79 4.38 -12.72
C VAL A 185 -14.38 3.69 -14.01
N LEU A 186 -14.51 2.37 -14.11
CA LEU A 186 -14.24 1.65 -15.36
C LEU A 186 -15.10 2.19 -16.53
N GLN A 187 -16.38 2.46 -16.30
CA GLN A 187 -17.26 3.00 -17.34
C GLN A 187 -16.88 4.43 -17.73
N LEU A 188 -16.51 5.28 -16.78
CA LEU A 188 -15.99 6.62 -17.06
C LEU A 188 -14.69 6.55 -17.87
N MET A 189 -13.76 5.66 -17.53
CA MET A 189 -12.53 5.45 -18.28
C MET A 189 -12.81 5.03 -19.74
N ARG A 190 -13.83 4.19 -19.96
CA ARG A 190 -14.28 3.76 -21.30
C ARG A 190 -14.91 4.90 -22.09
N LEU A 191 -15.73 5.72 -21.45
CA LEU A 191 -16.44 6.82 -22.10
C LEU A 191 -15.53 8.01 -22.42
N LEU A 192 -14.51 8.25 -21.60
CA LEU A 192 -13.64 9.43 -21.71
C LEU A 192 -12.34 9.16 -22.49
N GLY A 193 -11.86 7.91 -22.58
CA GLY A 193 -10.70 7.47 -23.40
C GLY A 193 -9.34 8.13 -23.06
N PRO A 194 -8.18 7.66 -23.59
CA PRO A 194 -7.73 6.28 -23.78
C PRO A 194 -6.97 5.80 -22.51
N PHE A 195 -7.65 5.65 -21.37
CA PHE A 195 -7.04 5.21 -20.11
C PHE A 195 -7.00 3.69 -19.94
N LEU A 196 -7.51 2.93 -20.91
CA LEU A 196 -7.50 1.48 -20.83
C LEU A 196 -6.15 0.93 -21.28
N PRO A 197 -5.47 0.13 -20.43
CA PRO A 197 -4.32 -0.64 -20.88
C PRO A 197 -4.74 -1.59 -22.01
N PRO A 198 -3.83 -1.98 -22.91
CA PRO A 198 -4.08 -3.03 -23.89
C PRO A 198 -4.60 -4.31 -23.21
N PRO A 199 -5.39 -5.14 -23.93
CA PRO A 199 -5.96 -6.38 -23.38
C PRO A 199 -4.94 -7.36 -22.76
N ASP A 200 -3.65 -7.21 -23.10
CA ASP A 200 -2.56 -8.11 -22.73
C ASP A 200 -1.56 -7.49 -21.71
N ALA A 201 -1.90 -6.37 -21.06
CA ALA A 201 -1.02 -5.64 -20.14
C ALA A 201 -1.29 -5.86 -18.64
#